data_AF-A0A6M8VT39-F1
#
_entry.id   AF-A0A6M8VT39-F1
#
_cell.length_a   1.000
_cell.length_b   1.000
_cell.length_c   1.000
_cell.angle_alpha   90.00
_cell.angle_beta   90.00
_cell.angle_gamma   90.00
#
_symmetry.space_group_name_H-M   'P 1'
#
loop_
_entity.id
_entity.type
_entity.pdbx_description
1 polymer ?
#
loop_
_entity_poly.entity_id
_entity_poly.type
_entity_poly.pdbx_seq_one_letter_code
_entity_poly.pdbx_strand_id
1 'polypeptide(L)'
;MFTLPIFVDSATIESMKADLRKTLPAIKSSHRIEALARALGFQTNAALRAATNQHSSFETIVSWKDFRNYLNGKDFHPTAKPLYLAASKAAIRRIMDRYPMLTRSGIGIHTQNHPEETLQEYTQRFMGERNDMLLDFAVEEFLRSCHLVSEIPKTKTITTKYGSYKLKHIAEKLSFTYPDGEVSEPKYVCSGSLVFAAIHLGFKFKENTAPHSINFNMQQRSIEYLDRKIRPSRYAA
;
A
#
# COMPACT_ATOMS: atom_id res chain seq x y z
N MET A 1 5.57 14.90 4.63
CA MET A 1 6.40 13.72 5.01
C MET A 1 5.54 12.50 4.79
N PHE A 2 6.05 11.48 4.08
CA PHE A 2 5.29 10.25 3.80
C PHE A 2 4.97 9.52 5.12
N THR A 3 3.70 9.30 5.39
CA THR A 3 3.21 8.52 6.55
C THR A 3 2.49 7.28 6.04
N LEU A 4 2.68 6.16 6.74
CA LEU A 4 2.01 4.90 6.45
C LEU A 4 1.32 4.41 7.72
N PRO A 5 0.03 4.71 7.93
CA PRO A 5 -0.74 4.09 9.00
C PRO A 5 -0.93 2.61 8.69
N ILE A 6 -0.88 1.73 9.69
CA ILE A 6 -1.20 0.31 9.52
C ILE A 6 -1.98 -0.19 10.73
N PHE A 7 -2.82 -1.21 10.50
CA PHE A 7 -3.38 -2.02 11.57
C PHE A 7 -2.42 -3.16 11.88
N VAL A 8 -2.11 -3.34 13.16
CA VAL A 8 -1.17 -4.34 13.67
C VAL A 8 -1.94 -5.38 14.45
N ASP A 9 -1.73 -6.64 14.06
CA ASP A 9 -2.12 -7.86 14.76
C ASP A 9 -0.99 -8.90 14.62
N SER A 10 -1.18 -10.08 15.20
CA SER A 10 -0.16 -11.15 15.16
C SER A 10 0.21 -11.55 13.72
N ALA A 11 -0.76 -11.62 12.80
CA ALA A 11 -0.51 -11.99 11.41
C ALA A 11 0.31 -10.92 10.67
N THR A 12 -0.01 -9.64 10.93
CA THR A 12 0.74 -8.48 10.41
C THR A 12 2.21 -8.54 10.83
N ILE A 13 2.46 -8.81 12.12
CA ILE A 13 3.83 -8.87 12.66
C ILE A 13 4.61 -10.02 12.05
N GLU A 14 4.04 -11.23 11.99
CA GLU A 14 4.74 -12.39 11.43
C GLU A 14 5.02 -12.21 9.93
N SER A 15 4.07 -11.63 9.19
CA SER A 15 4.26 -11.23 7.80
C SER A 15 5.43 -10.26 7.64
N MET A 16 5.47 -9.18 8.43
CA MET A 16 6.55 -8.19 8.36
C MET A 16 7.90 -8.79 8.74
N LYS A 17 7.96 -9.65 9.76
CA LYS A 17 9.18 -10.38 10.14
C LYS A 17 9.70 -11.24 8.99
N ALA A 18 8.82 -11.97 8.31
CA ALA A 18 9.18 -12.81 7.18
C ALA A 18 9.74 -11.98 6.01
N ASP A 19 9.11 -10.85 5.68
CA ASP A 19 9.56 -9.96 4.61
C ASP A 19 10.90 -9.26 4.96
N LEU A 20 11.06 -8.81 6.21
CA LEU A 20 12.33 -8.22 6.69
C LEU A 20 13.47 -9.24 6.76
N ARG A 21 13.19 -10.51 7.06
CA ARG A 21 14.20 -11.58 7.01
C ARG A 21 14.78 -11.75 5.61
N LYS A 22 13.94 -11.63 4.58
CA LYS A 22 14.35 -11.76 3.17
C LYS A 22 15.14 -10.54 2.69
N THR A 23 14.69 -9.35 3.06
CA THR A 23 15.23 -8.07 2.55
C THR A 23 16.41 -7.53 3.35
N LEU A 24 16.56 -7.92 4.62
CA LEU A 24 17.67 -7.53 5.49
C LEU A 24 18.39 -8.77 6.08
N PRO A 25 18.95 -9.66 5.24
CA PRO A 25 19.50 -10.93 5.69
C PRO A 25 20.73 -10.76 6.61
N ALA A 26 21.51 -9.70 6.41
CA ALA A 26 22.72 -9.40 7.19
C ALA A 26 22.44 -8.96 8.64
N ILE A 27 21.23 -8.47 8.93
CA ILE A 27 20.86 -8.03 10.29
C ILE A 27 20.42 -9.24 11.11
N LYS A 28 21.01 -9.46 12.29
CA LYS A 28 20.61 -10.60 13.16
C LYS A 28 19.12 -10.57 13.47
N SER A 29 18.50 -11.75 13.60
CA SER A 29 17.05 -11.88 13.82
C SER A 29 16.57 -11.11 15.05
N SER A 30 17.31 -11.18 16.15
CA SER A 30 17.03 -10.43 17.39
C SER A 30 16.98 -8.92 17.17
N HIS A 31 17.88 -8.36 16.36
CA HIS A 31 17.88 -6.94 16.05
C HIS A 31 16.77 -6.54 15.09
N ARG A 32 16.44 -7.37 14.09
CA ARG A 32 15.31 -7.10 13.18
C ARG A 32 13.98 -7.00 13.93
N ILE A 33 13.70 -7.92 14.85
CA ILE A 33 12.43 -7.94 15.58
C ILE A 33 12.33 -6.79 16.59
N GLU A 34 13.43 -6.41 17.23
CA GLU A 34 13.45 -5.24 18.12
C GLU A 34 13.30 -3.93 17.33
N ALA A 35 13.98 -3.79 16.19
CA ALA A 35 13.83 -2.65 15.30
C ALA A 35 12.38 -2.53 14.79
N LEU A 36 11.78 -3.66 14.38
CA LEU A 36 10.38 -3.72 14.00
C LEU A 36 9.46 -3.25 15.13
N ALA A 37 9.69 -3.70 16.36
CA ALA A 37 8.91 -3.23 17.51
C ALA A 37 9.02 -1.72 17.70
N ARG A 38 10.23 -1.15 17.56
CA ARG A 38 10.44 0.31 17.61
C ARG A 38 9.67 1.03 16.51
N ALA A 39 9.71 0.51 15.29
CA ALA A 39 8.99 1.07 14.15
C ALA A 39 7.47 1.13 14.34
N LEU A 40 6.92 0.25 15.19
CA LEU A 40 5.50 0.16 15.51
C LEU A 40 5.11 0.94 16.78
N GLY A 41 6.06 1.65 17.40
CA GLY A 41 5.84 2.48 18.58
C GLY A 41 6.13 1.80 19.93
N PHE A 42 6.73 0.61 19.93
CA PHE A 42 7.00 -0.15 21.16
C PHE A 42 8.46 -0.05 21.58
N GLN A 43 8.69 -0.02 22.90
CA GLN A 43 10.04 0.00 23.45
C GLN A 43 10.75 -1.36 23.39
N THR A 44 10.04 -2.47 23.21
CA THR A 44 10.68 -3.79 23.03
C THR A 44 9.79 -4.69 22.21
N ASN A 45 10.36 -5.72 21.60
CA ASN A 45 9.58 -6.79 20.97
C ASN A 45 8.71 -7.53 22.01
N ALA A 46 9.15 -7.63 23.27
CA ALA A 46 8.33 -8.17 24.35
C ALA A 46 7.06 -7.32 24.59
N ALA A 47 7.18 -6.00 24.63
CA ALA A 47 6.05 -5.08 24.80
C ALA A 47 5.09 -5.15 23.61
N LEU A 48 5.61 -5.20 22.37
CA LEU A 48 4.80 -5.41 21.17
C LEU A 48 3.98 -6.70 21.28
N ARG A 49 4.61 -7.82 21.66
CA ARG A 49 3.93 -9.12 21.82
C ARG A 49 2.88 -9.10 22.94
N ALA A 50 3.15 -8.43 24.05
CA ALA A 50 2.18 -8.28 25.12
C ALA A 50 0.95 -7.51 24.64
N ALA A 51 1.15 -6.40 23.92
CA ALA A 51 0.06 -5.60 23.37
C ALA A 51 -0.77 -6.37 22.34
N THR A 52 -0.16 -7.17 21.47
CA THR A 52 -0.88 -7.98 20.47
C THR A 52 -1.63 -9.16 21.08
N ASN A 53 -1.24 -9.61 22.27
CA ASN A 53 -1.97 -10.63 23.02
C ASN A 53 -3.15 -10.02 23.78
N GLN A 54 -3.03 -8.77 24.25
CA GLN A 54 -4.09 -8.06 24.97
C GLN A 54 -5.14 -7.48 24.03
N HIS A 55 -4.74 -6.99 22.85
CA HIS A 55 -5.61 -6.37 21.86
C HIS A 55 -5.68 -7.22 20.60
N SER A 56 -6.88 -7.45 20.06
CA SER A 56 -7.06 -8.20 18.81
C SER A 56 -6.42 -7.51 17.60
N SER A 57 -6.42 -6.16 17.58
CA SER A 57 -5.63 -5.34 16.65
C SER A 57 -5.59 -3.88 17.12
N PHE A 58 -4.59 -3.11 16.70
CA PHE A 58 -4.50 -1.67 16.95
C PHE A 58 -3.92 -0.93 15.74
N GLU A 59 -4.18 0.38 15.62
CA GLU A 59 -3.62 1.23 14.57
C GLU A 59 -2.33 1.92 15.04
N THR A 60 -1.33 2.03 14.17
CA THR A 60 -0.08 2.79 14.42
C THR A 60 0.45 3.38 13.12
N ILE A 61 1.41 4.31 13.21
CA ILE A 61 2.12 4.87 12.06
C ILE A 61 3.53 4.28 12.02
N VAL A 62 3.93 3.72 10.87
CA VAL A 62 5.27 3.16 10.69
C VAL A 62 6.34 4.23 10.82
N SER A 63 7.21 4.09 11.82
CA SER A 63 8.30 5.03 12.11
C SER A 63 9.65 4.54 11.58
N TRP A 64 10.09 5.11 10.46
CA TRP A 64 11.46 4.91 9.97
C TRP A 64 12.52 5.37 10.98
N LYS A 65 12.26 6.52 11.63
CA LYS A 65 13.20 7.13 12.57
C LYS A 65 13.54 6.15 13.70
N ASP A 66 12.53 5.53 14.31
CA ASP A 66 12.74 4.64 15.46
C ASP A 66 13.37 3.30 15.05
N PHE A 67 12.99 2.78 13.87
CA PHE A 67 13.63 1.61 13.27
C PHE A 67 15.13 1.85 13.02
N ARG A 68 15.46 2.96 12.36
CA ARG A 68 16.84 3.35 12.02
C ARG A 68 17.66 3.62 13.27
N ASN A 69 17.12 4.35 14.25
CA ASN A 69 17.86 4.69 15.48
C ASN A 69 18.29 3.44 16.24
N TYR A 70 17.40 2.45 16.36
CA TYR A 70 17.74 1.19 17.01
C TYR A 70 18.87 0.44 16.28
N LEU A 71 18.78 0.34 14.95
CA LEU A 71 19.74 -0.41 14.15
C LEU A 71 21.10 0.30 14.03
N ASN A 72 21.11 1.62 13.92
CA ASN A 72 22.34 2.42 13.96
C ASN A 72 23.08 2.23 15.28
N GLY A 73 22.36 2.14 16.41
CA GLY A 73 22.95 1.82 17.72
C GLY A 73 23.51 0.39 17.85
N LYS A 74 23.46 -0.40 16.77
CA LYS A 74 24.00 -1.75 16.63
C LYS A 74 24.89 -1.87 15.38
N ASP A 75 25.35 -0.74 14.85
CA ASP A 75 26.22 -0.64 13.66
C ASP A 75 25.61 -1.24 12.38
N PHE A 76 24.27 -1.24 12.28
CA PHE A 76 23.55 -1.56 11.06
C PHE A 76 22.96 -0.29 10.44
N HIS A 77 23.20 -0.08 9.14
CA HIS A 77 22.76 1.10 8.40
C HIS A 77 21.80 0.73 7.25
N PRO A 78 20.56 0.31 7.56
CA PRO A 78 19.58 -0.03 6.53
C PRO A 78 19.08 1.22 5.78
N THR A 79 18.38 0.99 4.67
CA THR A 79 17.51 1.98 4.02
C THR A 79 16.06 1.82 4.49
N ALA A 80 15.21 2.81 4.22
CA ALA A 80 13.81 2.84 4.64
C ALA A 80 12.94 1.86 3.85
N LYS A 81 13.24 1.68 2.56
CA LYS A 81 12.42 0.93 1.61
C LYS A 81 12.02 -0.48 2.09
N PRO A 82 12.92 -1.33 2.62
CA PRO A 82 12.55 -2.66 3.15
C PRO A 82 11.44 -2.62 4.22
N LEU A 83 11.48 -1.65 5.14
CA LEU A 83 10.46 -1.49 6.18
C LEU A 83 9.09 -1.14 5.58
N TYR A 84 9.07 -0.18 4.65
CA TYR A 84 7.83 0.28 4.02
C TYR A 84 7.22 -0.78 3.09
N LEU A 85 8.05 -1.55 2.38
CA LEU A 85 7.57 -2.69 1.60
C LEU A 85 6.94 -3.77 2.50
N ALA A 86 7.61 -4.14 3.60
CA ALA A 86 7.09 -5.14 4.54
C ALA A 86 5.76 -4.69 5.19
N ALA A 87 5.68 -3.44 5.65
CA ALA A 87 4.45 -2.87 6.21
C ALA A 87 3.31 -2.83 5.20
N SER A 88 3.62 -2.42 3.97
CA SER A 88 2.62 -2.30 2.90
C SER A 88 2.09 -3.67 2.46
N LYS A 89 2.95 -4.69 2.34
CA LYS A 89 2.51 -6.05 2.07
C LYS A 89 1.56 -6.57 3.15
N ALA A 90 1.84 -6.30 4.42
CA ALA A 90 0.94 -6.67 5.51
C ALA A 90 -0.41 -5.93 5.43
N ALA A 91 -0.39 -4.63 5.13
CA ALA A 91 -1.61 -3.85 4.91
C ALA A 91 -2.44 -4.37 3.72
N ILE A 92 -1.78 -4.70 2.60
CA ILE A 92 -2.41 -5.29 1.41
C ILE A 92 -3.06 -6.63 1.75
N ARG A 93 -2.35 -7.54 2.44
CA ARG A 93 -2.90 -8.85 2.87
C ARG A 93 -4.18 -8.68 3.68
N ARG A 94 -4.19 -7.78 4.67
CA ARG A 94 -5.38 -7.49 5.48
C ARG A 94 -6.55 -6.96 4.64
N ILE A 95 -6.29 -6.14 3.62
CA ILE A 95 -7.32 -5.66 2.70
C ILE A 95 -7.82 -6.81 1.82
N MET A 96 -6.93 -7.65 1.32
CA MET A 96 -7.26 -8.83 0.52
C MET A 96 -8.13 -9.84 1.28
N ASP A 97 -7.96 -9.97 2.60
CA ASP A 97 -8.79 -10.81 3.47
C ASP A 97 -10.21 -10.24 3.62
N ARG A 98 -10.33 -8.91 3.71
CA ARG A 98 -11.63 -8.22 3.82
C ARG A 98 -12.37 -8.13 2.48
N TYR A 99 -11.64 -8.07 1.37
CA TYR A 99 -12.17 -7.95 0.02
C TYR A 99 -11.64 -9.10 -0.85
N PRO A 100 -12.28 -10.29 -0.79
CA PRO A 100 -11.79 -11.48 -1.47
C PRO A 100 -11.69 -11.33 -2.99
N MET A 101 -12.55 -10.50 -3.59
CA MET A 101 -12.57 -10.23 -5.03
C MET A 101 -11.52 -9.22 -5.49
N LEU A 102 -10.79 -8.57 -4.57
CA LEU A 102 -9.82 -7.53 -4.94
C LEU A 102 -8.49 -8.16 -5.41
N THR A 103 -7.97 -7.67 -6.53
CA THR A 103 -6.78 -8.14 -7.23
C THR A 103 -5.91 -6.97 -7.68
N ARG A 104 -4.77 -7.23 -8.32
CA ARG A 104 -3.92 -6.19 -8.94
C ARG A 104 -4.65 -5.40 -10.03
N SER A 105 -5.60 -6.02 -10.73
CA SER A 105 -6.42 -5.34 -11.74
C SER A 105 -7.56 -4.49 -11.17
N GLY A 106 -7.94 -4.66 -9.90
CA GLY A 106 -9.11 -4.03 -9.29
C GLY A 106 -10.05 -5.09 -8.72
N ILE A 107 -11.36 -4.96 -8.91
CA ILE A 107 -12.32 -5.98 -8.47
C ILE A 107 -12.50 -7.01 -9.58
N GLY A 108 -12.22 -8.27 -9.25
CA GLY A 108 -12.17 -9.38 -10.19
C GLY A 108 -10.94 -9.33 -11.11
N ILE A 109 -11.04 -10.05 -12.22
CA ILE A 109 -10.09 -10.00 -13.34
C ILE A 109 -10.88 -9.88 -14.64
N HIS A 110 -10.30 -9.24 -15.65
CA HIS A 110 -10.96 -9.09 -16.95
C HIS A 110 -11.08 -10.44 -17.65
N THR A 111 -12.28 -10.77 -18.15
CA THR A 111 -12.57 -12.02 -18.88
C THR A 111 -12.66 -11.81 -20.40
N GLN A 112 -12.78 -10.57 -20.87
CA GLN A 112 -12.98 -10.26 -22.29
C GLN A 112 -11.86 -10.78 -23.21
N ASN A 113 -10.62 -10.82 -22.71
CA ASN A 113 -9.47 -11.34 -23.46
C ASN A 113 -9.31 -12.86 -23.36
N HIS A 114 -10.16 -13.54 -22.59
CA HIS A 114 -10.11 -14.97 -22.33
C HIS A 114 -11.53 -15.57 -22.40
N PRO A 115 -12.23 -15.46 -23.54
CA PRO A 115 -13.63 -15.86 -23.66
C PRO A 115 -13.86 -17.36 -23.51
N GLU A 116 -12.83 -18.18 -23.76
CA GLU A 116 -12.87 -19.65 -23.69
C GLU A 116 -12.26 -20.21 -22.40
N GLU A 117 -11.94 -19.35 -21.42
CA GLU A 117 -11.29 -19.76 -20.18
C GLU A 117 -12.16 -20.69 -19.34
N THR A 118 -11.59 -21.82 -18.91
CA THR A 118 -12.23 -22.72 -17.96
C THR A 118 -12.28 -22.10 -16.55
N LEU A 119 -13.17 -22.59 -15.68
CA LEU A 119 -13.25 -22.14 -14.28
C LEU A 119 -11.91 -22.33 -13.53
N GLN A 120 -11.18 -23.39 -13.86
CA GLN A 120 -9.88 -23.67 -13.25
C GLN A 120 -8.83 -22.63 -13.67
N GLU A 121 -8.73 -22.32 -14.96
CA GLU A 121 -7.81 -21.29 -15.47
C GLU A 121 -8.15 -19.90 -14.92
N TYR A 122 -9.44 -19.55 -14.88
CA TYR A 122 -9.91 -18.32 -14.25
C TYR A 122 -9.47 -18.23 -12.79
N THR A 123 -9.67 -19.31 -12.02
CA THR A 123 -9.29 -19.37 -10.60
C THR A 123 -7.77 -19.22 -10.44
N GLN A 124 -6.98 -19.88 -11.29
CA GLN A 124 -5.53 -19.79 -11.26
C GLN A 124 -5.05 -18.36 -11.59
N ARG A 125 -5.59 -17.73 -12.64
CA ARG A 125 -5.24 -16.35 -13.02
C ARG A 125 -5.67 -15.34 -11.96
N PHE A 126 -6.84 -15.55 -11.36
CA PHE A 126 -7.34 -14.74 -10.26
C PHE A 126 -6.40 -14.78 -9.05
N MET A 127 -5.98 -16.00 -8.66
CA MET A 127 -5.02 -16.17 -7.56
C MET A 127 -3.63 -15.65 -7.93
N GLY A 128 -3.24 -15.75 -9.21
CA GLY A 128 -2.03 -15.12 -9.77
C GLY A 128 -2.02 -13.61 -9.57
N GLU A 129 -3.06 -12.91 -10.01
CA GLU A 129 -3.21 -11.44 -9.85
C GLU A 129 -3.25 -11.01 -8.37
N ARG A 130 -3.78 -11.85 -7.49
CA ARG A 130 -3.75 -11.63 -6.04
C ARG A 130 -2.33 -11.76 -5.48
N ASN A 131 -1.58 -12.77 -5.92
CA ASN A 131 -0.19 -12.96 -5.53
C ASN A 131 0.73 -11.85 -6.09
N ASP A 132 0.48 -11.40 -7.32
CA ASP A 132 1.23 -10.33 -7.97
C ASP A 132 1.14 -9.01 -7.21
N MET A 133 0.01 -8.75 -6.55
CA MET A 133 -0.18 -7.58 -5.69
C MET A 133 0.81 -7.53 -4.51
N LEU A 134 1.41 -8.67 -4.14
CA LEU A 134 2.40 -8.78 -3.06
C LEU A 134 3.86 -8.72 -3.54
N LEU A 135 4.08 -8.58 -4.85
CA LEU A 135 5.42 -8.37 -5.42
C LEU A 135 5.88 -6.94 -5.19
N ASP A 136 7.19 -6.74 -5.02
CA ASP A 136 7.76 -5.45 -4.61
C ASP A 136 7.36 -4.30 -5.54
N PHE A 137 7.31 -4.53 -6.85
CA PHE A 137 6.88 -3.50 -7.80
C PHE A 137 5.42 -3.08 -7.58
N ALA A 138 4.49 -4.01 -7.31
CA ALA A 138 3.08 -3.70 -7.06
C ALA A 138 2.91 -3.01 -5.69
N VAL A 139 3.75 -3.37 -4.73
CA VAL A 139 3.76 -2.71 -3.41
C VAL A 139 4.27 -1.27 -3.52
N GLU A 140 5.24 -0.99 -4.40
CA GLU A 140 5.65 0.38 -4.73
C GLU A 140 4.53 1.17 -5.45
N GLU A 141 3.80 0.53 -6.36
CA GLU A 141 2.60 1.12 -6.99
C GLU A 141 1.55 1.51 -5.95
N PHE A 142 1.33 0.65 -4.94
CA PHE A 142 0.47 0.92 -3.79
C PHE A 142 0.99 2.10 -2.94
N LEU A 143 2.28 2.13 -2.59
CA LEU A 143 2.88 3.23 -1.83
C LEU A 143 2.74 4.58 -2.55
N ARG A 144 3.00 4.61 -3.87
CA ARG A 144 2.81 5.80 -4.71
C ARG A 144 1.34 6.24 -4.72
N SER A 145 0.43 5.28 -4.79
CA SER A 145 -1.01 5.55 -4.72
C SER A 145 -1.42 6.08 -3.34
N CYS A 146 -0.88 5.54 -2.24
CA CYS A 146 -1.08 6.07 -0.90
C CYS A 146 -0.60 7.52 -0.78
N HIS A 147 0.55 7.85 -1.38
CA HIS A 147 1.06 9.22 -1.40
C HIS A 147 0.05 10.17 -2.06
N LEU A 148 -0.40 9.85 -3.28
CA LEU A 148 -1.41 10.66 -3.99
C LEU A 148 -2.71 10.78 -3.19
N VAL A 149 -3.24 9.65 -2.73
CA VAL A 149 -4.57 9.58 -2.09
C VAL A 149 -4.57 10.27 -0.72
N SER A 150 -3.43 10.28 -0.02
CA SER A 150 -3.29 11.00 1.26
C SER A 150 -3.52 12.51 1.15
N GLU A 151 -3.32 13.09 -0.04
CA GLU A 151 -3.51 14.52 -0.30
C GLU A 151 -4.96 14.88 -0.69
N ILE A 152 -5.86 13.90 -0.79
CA ILE A 152 -7.23 14.11 -1.26
C ILE A 152 -8.19 14.09 -0.07
N PRO A 153 -8.92 15.19 0.22
CA PRO A 153 -9.93 15.17 1.27
C PRO A 153 -11.11 14.24 0.95
N LYS A 154 -11.65 13.60 2.00
CA LYS A 154 -12.87 12.78 1.93
C LYS A 154 -14.11 13.66 1.79
N THR A 155 -15.07 13.21 0.99
CA THR A 155 -16.43 13.77 0.93
C THR A 155 -17.43 12.87 1.65
N LYS A 156 -18.64 13.38 1.91
CA LYS A 156 -19.73 12.58 2.50
C LYS A 156 -20.28 11.53 1.52
N THR A 157 -20.37 11.89 0.24
CA THR A 157 -20.94 11.08 -0.83
C THR A 157 -19.87 10.64 -1.83
N ILE A 158 -20.13 9.51 -2.51
CA ILE A 158 -19.29 9.03 -3.61
C ILE A 158 -19.51 9.92 -4.84
N THR A 159 -18.42 10.25 -5.52
CA THR A 159 -18.38 11.12 -6.70
C THR A 159 -17.93 10.34 -7.92
N THR A 160 -18.42 10.71 -9.11
CA THR A 160 -18.27 9.88 -10.33
C THR A 160 -17.30 10.44 -11.38
N LYS A 161 -16.78 11.67 -11.21
CA LYS A 161 -15.96 12.33 -12.23
C LYS A 161 -14.55 11.72 -12.35
N TYR A 162 -13.93 11.38 -11.22
CA TYR A 162 -12.61 10.72 -11.14
C TYR A 162 -12.72 9.36 -10.44
N GLY A 163 -12.78 8.29 -11.24
CA GLY A 163 -12.66 6.91 -10.77
C GLY A 163 -11.21 6.42 -10.74
N SER A 164 -11.02 5.17 -10.28
CA SER A 164 -9.71 4.54 -10.12
C SER A 164 -8.86 4.57 -11.39
N TYR A 165 -9.46 4.39 -12.57
CA TYR A 165 -8.72 4.45 -13.84
C TYR A 165 -8.08 5.80 -14.10
N LYS A 166 -8.81 6.91 -13.88
CA LYS A 166 -8.24 8.25 -14.08
C LYS A 166 -7.20 8.59 -13.02
N LEU A 167 -7.46 8.22 -11.78
CA LEU A 167 -6.57 8.47 -10.64
C LEU A 167 -5.24 7.73 -10.78
N LYS A 168 -5.25 6.48 -11.29
CA LYS A 168 -4.00 5.74 -11.48
C LYS A 168 -3.05 6.45 -12.47
N HIS A 169 -3.57 7.07 -13.53
CA HIS A 169 -2.76 7.85 -14.47
C HIS A 169 -2.19 9.15 -13.88
N ILE A 170 -2.80 9.68 -12.82
CA ILE A 170 -2.21 10.79 -12.05
C ILE A 170 -1.07 10.23 -11.19
N ALA A 171 -1.33 9.11 -10.49
CA ALA A 171 -0.31 8.44 -9.67
C ALA A 171 0.92 8.03 -10.49
N GLU A 172 0.74 7.55 -11.73
CA GLU A 172 1.83 7.16 -12.64
C GLU A 172 2.89 8.25 -12.87
N LYS A 173 2.50 9.52 -12.70
CA LYS A 173 3.36 10.70 -12.94
C LYS A 173 3.93 11.31 -11.66
N LEU A 174 3.52 10.79 -10.50
CA LEU A 174 3.96 11.28 -9.19
C LEU A 174 5.30 10.63 -8.81
N SER A 175 6.31 11.42 -8.45
CA SER A 175 7.44 10.93 -7.66
C SER A 175 7.11 11.01 -6.17
N PHE A 176 7.69 10.13 -5.35
CA PHE A 176 7.61 10.27 -3.89
C PHE A 176 8.96 9.94 -3.25
N THR A 177 9.20 10.48 -2.06
CA THR A 177 10.47 10.31 -1.35
C THR A 177 10.23 9.50 -0.08
N TYR A 178 11.01 8.43 0.09
CA TYR A 178 11.05 7.68 1.35
C TYR A 178 11.67 8.54 2.46
N PRO A 179 11.40 8.23 3.74
CA PRO A 179 11.91 9.06 4.84
C PRO A 179 13.43 9.10 5.03
N ASP A 180 14.19 8.26 4.34
CA ASP A 180 15.67 8.32 4.27
C ASP A 180 16.19 9.18 3.11
N GLY A 181 15.31 9.72 2.27
CA GLY A 181 15.65 10.54 1.12
C GLY A 181 15.69 9.79 -0.22
N GLU A 182 15.55 8.47 -0.23
CA GLU A 182 15.46 7.69 -1.48
C GLU A 182 14.23 8.15 -2.29
N VAL A 183 14.43 8.50 -3.56
CA VAL A 183 13.35 8.95 -4.44
C VAL A 183 12.82 7.77 -5.26
N SER A 184 11.51 7.60 -5.25
CA SER A 184 10.80 6.69 -6.14
C SER A 184 10.23 7.47 -7.33
N GLU A 185 10.91 7.34 -8.47
CA GLU A 185 10.59 8.02 -9.73
C GLU A 185 9.21 7.65 -10.30
N PRO A 186 8.62 8.50 -11.17
CA PRO A 186 7.38 8.19 -11.87
C PRO A 186 7.43 6.84 -12.59
N LYS A 187 6.42 6.00 -12.40
CA LYS A 187 6.35 4.64 -12.94
C LYS A 187 4.90 4.20 -13.12
N TYR A 188 4.68 3.18 -13.95
CA TYR A 188 3.36 2.54 -14.10
C TYR A 188 2.71 2.24 -12.73
N VAL A 189 1.38 2.37 -12.64
CA VAL A 189 0.54 2.02 -11.49
C VAL A 189 -0.66 1.23 -12.00
N CYS A 190 -0.88 0.01 -11.49
CA CYS A 190 -2.10 -0.73 -11.80
C CYS A 190 -3.32 -0.12 -11.10
N SER A 191 -4.50 -0.31 -11.68
CA SER A 191 -5.75 0.19 -11.10
C SER A 191 -6.01 -0.40 -9.70
N GLY A 192 -5.68 -1.67 -9.46
CA GLY A 192 -5.86 -2.32 -8.17
C GLY A 192 -5.02 -1.67 -7.08
N SER A 193 -3.76 -1.34 -7.32
CA SER A 193 -2.90 -0.64 -6.34
C SER A 193 -3.52 0.65 -5.81
N LEU A 194 -4.17 1.42 -6.68
CA LEU A 194 -4.87 2.63 -6.28
C LEU A 194 -6.12 2.32 -5.44
N VAL A 195 -6.86 1.26 -5.80
CA VAL A 195 -8.02 0.82 -5.02
C VAL A 195 -7.59 0.34 -3.63
N PHE A 196 -6.52 -0.45 -3.53
CA PHE A 196 -5.91 -0.85 -2.26
C PHE A 196 -5.54 0.38 -1.42
N ALA A 197 -4.88 1.38 -2.00
CA ALA A 197 -4.51 2.60 -1.30
C ALA A 197 -5.71 3.39 -0.79
N ALA A 198 -6.77 3.53 -1.60
CA ALA A 198 -7.99 4.23 -1.20
C ALA A 198 -8.73 3.49 -0.05
N ILE A 199 -8.84 2.16 -0.13
CA ILE A 199 -9.43 1.35 0.95
C ILE A 199 -8.57 1.45 2.22
N HIS A 200 -7.26 1.36 2.07
CA HIS A 200 -6.29 1.45 3.17
C HIS A 200 -6.44 2.76 3.95
N LEU A 201 -6.56 3.89 3.24
CA LEU A 201 -6.76 5.22 3.82
C LEU A 201 -8.23 5.50 4.20
N GLY A 202 -9.10 4.49 4.15
CA GLY A 202 -10.48 4.53 4.65
C GLY A 202 -11.44 5.34 3.79
N PHE A 203 -11.25 5.38 2.48
CA PHE A 203 -12.25 5.91 1.55
C PHE A 203 -13.38 4.91 1.33
N LYS A 204 -14.60 5.42 1.22
CA LYS A 204 -15.77 4.67 0.76
C LYS A 204 -15.72 4.58 -0.76
N PHE A 205 -16.20 3.47 -1.29
CA PHE A 205 -16.17 3.23 -2.72
C PHE A 205 -17.44 2.56 -3.23
N LYS A 206 -17.67 2.68 -4.54
CA LYS A 206 -18.73 2.00 -5.27
C LYS A 206 -18.19 1.52 -6.62
N GLU A 207 -18.54 0.29 -6.97
CA GLU A 207 -18.24 -0.30 -8.27
C GLU A 207 -19.11 0.34 -9.35
N ASN A 208 -18.52 0.69 -10.49
CA ASN A 208 -19.30 0.96 -11.70
C ASN A 208 -19.36 -0.31 -12.55
N THR A 209 -20.51 -0.51 -13.18
CA THR A 209 -20.78 -1.64 -14.08
C THR A 209 -19.95 -1.61 -15.36
N ALA A 210 -19.45 -0.44 -15.81
CA ALA A 210 -18.51 -0.33 -16.93
C ALA A 210 -17.85 1.07 -17.00
N PRO A 211 -16.57 1.19 -17.43
CA PRO A 211 -15.52 0.17 -17.33
C PRO A 211 -15.20 -0.10 -15.85
N HIS A 212 -14.54 -1.23 -15.51
CA HIS A 212 -14.17 -1.73 -14.17
C HIS A 212 -13.36 -0.72 -13.30
N SER A 213 -13.94 0.44 -13.09
CA SER A 213 -13.42 1.62 -12.46
C SER A 213 -14.27 1.84 -11.23
N ILE A 214 -13.59 2.07 -10.13
CA ILE A 214 -14.21 2.25 -8.83
C ILE A 214 -14.26 3.74 -8.56
N ASN A 215 -15.40 4.21 -8.08
CA ASN A 215 -15.59 5.60 -7.68
C ASN A 215 -15.47 5.71 -6.16
N PHE A 216 -14.89 6.82 -5.70
CA PHE A 216 -14.62 7.06 -4.28
C PHE A 216 -15.33 8.30 -3.78
N ASN A 217 -15.46 8.43 -2.45
CA ASN A 217 -15.86 9.68 -1.79
C ASN A 217 -14.68 10.66 -1.66
N MET A 218 -14.15 11.10 -2.81
CA MET A 218 -12.99 11.99 -2.91
C MET A 218 -13.37 13.39 -3.39
N GLN A 219 -12.75 14.42 -2.84
CA GLN A 219 -13.02 15.80 -3.25
C GLN A 219 -12.45 16.08 -4.66
N GLN A 220 -13.35 16.25 -5.64
CA GLN A 220 -12.98 16.36 -7.06
C GLN A 220 -12.10 17.58 -7.38
N ARG A 221 -12.33 18.71 -6.73
CA ARG A 221 -11.48 19.92 -6.88
C ARG A 221 -10.03 19.67 -6.44
N SER A 222 -9.83 18.87 -5.39
CA SER A 222 -8.49 18.49 -4.93
C SER A 222 -7.77 17.62 -5.96
N ILE A 223 -8.50 16.68 -6.57
CA ILE A 223 -7.97 15.85 -7.65
C ILE A 223 -7.58 16.69 -8.86
N GLU A 224 -8.42 17.64 -9.28
CA GLU A 224 -8.11 18.55 -10.40
C GLU A 224 -6.86 19.39 -10.13
N TYR A 225 -6.72 19.90 -8.91
CA TYR A 225 -5.54 20.65 -8.50
C TYR A 225 -4.28 19.78 -8.53
N LEU A 226 -4.33 18.58 -7.96
CA LEU A 226 -3.22 17.61 -7.99
C LEU A 226 -2.87 17.21 -9.42
N ASP A 227 -3.86 16.96 -10.28
CA ASP A 227 -3.67 16.61 -11.68
C ASP A 227 -2.89 17.71 -12.43
N ARG A 228 -3.30 18.98 -12.27
CA ARG A 228 -2.59 20.13 -12.86
C ARG A 228 -1.16 20.26 -12.35
N LYS A 229 -0.95 20.05 -11.04
CA LYS A 229 0.38 20.13 -10.41
C LYS A 229 1.31 19.02 -10.90
N ILE A 230 0.81 17.80 -11.05
CA ILE A 230 1.60 16.61 -11.39
C ILE A 230 1.78 16.45 -12.91
N ARG A 231 0.78 16.87 -13.71
CA ARG A 231 0.76 16.71 -15.17
C ARG A 231 0.46 18.04 -15.88
N PRO A 232 1.29 19.09 -15.69
CA PRO A 232 1.02 20.42 -16.22
C PRO A 232 0.91 20.46 -17.74
N SER A 233 1.67 19.62 -18.46
CA SER A 233 1.62 19.53 -19.93
C SER A 233 0.26 19.12 -20.49
N ARG A 234 -0.60 18.49 -19.68
CA ARG A 234 -1.97 18.12 -20.09
C ARG A 234 -2.92 19.34 -20.17
N TYR A 235 -2.47 20.48 -19.68
CA TYR A 235 -3.22 21.74 -19.58
C TYR A 235 -2.54 22.91 -20.28
N ALA A 236 -1.37 22.69 -20.89
CA ALA A 236 -0.75 23.65 -21.78
C ALA A 236 -1.45 23.56 -23.14
N ALA A 237 -2.10 24.65 -23.55
CA ALA A 237 -2.71 24.81 -24.88
C ALA A 237 -1.65 25.15 -25.92
#